data_AF-A0A5P9WBN6-F1
#
_entry.id   AF-A0A5P9WBN6-F1
#
_cell.length_a   1.000
_cell.length_b   1.000
_cell.length_c   1.000
_cell.angle_alpha   90.00
_cell.angle_beta   90.00
_cell.angle_gamma   90.00
#
_symmetry.space_group_name_H-M   'P 1'
#
loop_
_entity.id
_entity.type
_entity.pdbx_description
1 polymer ?
#
loop_
_entity_poly.entity_id
_entity_poly.type
_entity_poly.pdbx_seq_one_letter_code
_entity_poly.pdbx_strand_id
1 'polypeptide(L)'
;MKVSALLHRYNDSVERRQSHALQLDTQIRRLESSTRRSGGRLETRLSLARHRRDNLDREHRAAADWKTTVAVPLFNILSKQLGRYYRGTILAGDTADSLRISFRLAPDTDQMVGPRALTITMQPEGAPLRLSIIRAVCDEHGRWHEEHLSSDTRIADLASCMMEKARQ
;
A
#
# COMPACT_ATOMS: atom_id res chain seq x y z
N MET A 1 10.62 6.00 9.18
CA MET A 1 10.26 4.88 8.29
C MET A 1 10.30 5.35 6.84
N LYS A 2 10.80 4.53 5.90
CA LYS A 2 10.84 4.82 4.45
C LYS A 2 9.66 4.19 3.72
N VAL A 3 9.32 4.69 2.52
CA VAL A 3 8.28 4.05 1.68
C VAL A 3 8.72 2.64 1.26
N SER A 4 10.01 2.45 0.96
CA SER A 4 10.62 1.17 0.60
C SER A 4 10.42 0.09 1.67
N ALA A 5 10.33 0.45 2.94
CA ALA A 5 10.04 -0.50 4.01
C ALA A 5 8.60 -1.07 3.95
N LEU A 6 7.62 -0.26 3.53
CA LEU A 6 6.25 -0.73 3.32
C LEU A 6 6.16 -1.62 2.08
N LEU A 7 6.84 -1.21 1.00
CA LEU A 7 6.93 -1.98 -0.24
C LEU A 7 7.56 -3.35 -0.01
N HIS A 8 8.65 -3.41 0.76
CA HIS A 8 9.34 -4.67 1.07
C HIS A 8 8.43 -5.63 1.83
N ARG A 9 7.76 -5.16 2.88
CA ARG A 9 6.78 -5.98 3.63
C ARG A 9 5.65 -6.52 2.76
N TYR A 10 5.14 -5.71 1.84
CA TYR A 10 4.12 -6.13 0.88
C TYR A 10 4.68 -7.21 -0.04
N ASN A 11 5.83 -6.97 -0.67
CA ASN A 11 6.46 -7.90 -1.60
C ASN A 11 6.82 -9.24 -0.93
N ASP A 12 7.37 -9.21 0.29
CA ASP A 12 7.64 -10.42 1.08
C ASP A 12 6.35 -11.20 1.38
N SER A 13 5.24 -10.50 1.59
CA SER A 13 3.94 -11.15 1.80
C SER A 13 3.43 -11.78 0.51
N VAL A 14 3.62 -11.13 -0.64
CA VAL A 14 3.27 -11.68 -1.96
C VAL A 14 4.09 -12.92 -2.25
N GLU A 15 5.39 -12.90 -2.00
CA GLU A 15 6.26 -14.05 -2.18
C GLU A 15 5.87 -15.22 -1.26
N ARG A 16 5.58 -14.95 0.02
CA ARG A 16 5.08 -15.97 0.95
C ARG A 16 3.75 -16.57 0.50
N ARG A 17 2.82 -15.75 -0.01
CA ARG A 17 1.54 -16.23 -0.58
C ARG A 17 1.78 -17.14 -1.78
N GLN A 18 2.66 -16.74 -2.71
CA GLN A 18 2.99 -17.52 -3.91
C GLN A 18 3.64 -18.87 -3.53
N SER A 19 4.59 -18.86 -2.60
CA SER A 19 5.22 -20.08 -2.10
C SER A 19 4.20 -21.01 -1.44
N HIS A 20 3.31 -20.48 -0.59
CA HIS A 20 2.26 -21.29 0.04
C HIS A 20 1.25 -21.86 -0.98
N ALA A 21 0.90 -21.09 -2.01
CA ALA A 21 0.07 -21.57 -3.13
C ALA A 21 0.70 -22.80 -3.81
N LEU A 22 1.99 -22.70 -4.16
CA LEU A 22 2.72 -23.77 -4.83
C LEU A 22 2.83 -25.03 -3.96
N GLN A 23 3.02 -24.87 -2.65
CA GLN A 23 3.04 -25.98 -1.70
C GLN A 23 1.69 -26.69 -1.63
N LEU A 24 0.59 -25.94 -1.51
CA LEU A 24 -0.77 -26.50 -1.50
C LEU A 24 -1.10 -27.18 -2.83
N ASP A 25 -0.77 -26.57 -3.97
CA ASP A 25 -1.01 -27.14 -5.30
C ASP A 25 -0.22 -28.45 -5.49
N THR A 26 1.02 -28.50 -5.01
CA THR A 26 1.84 -29.72 -5.01
C THR A 26 1.23 -30.80 -4.10
N GLN A 27 0.77 -30.42 -2.90
CA GLN A 27 0.12 -31.34 -1.97
C GLN A 27 -1.18 -31.91 -2.55
N ILE A 28 -2.02 -31.06 -3.16
CA ILE A 28 -3.26 -31.45 -3.82
C ILE A 28 -2.97 -32.47 -4.92
N ARG A 29 -2.04 -32.18 -5.83
CA ARG A 29 -1.66 -33.12 -6.92
C ARG A 29 -1.19 -34.47 -6.39
N ARG A 30 -0.35 -34.48 -5.33
CA ARG A 30 0.12 -35.72 -4.69
C ARG A 30 -1.04 -36.53 -4.10
N LEU A 31 -1.95 -35.86 -3.39
CA LEU A 31 -3.13 -36.51 -2.82
C LEU A 31 -4.05 -37.06 -3.91
N GLU A 32 -4.35 -36.29 -4.96
CA GLU A 32 -5.17 -36.71 -6.11
C GLU A 32 -4.59 -37.95 -6.80
N SER A 33 -3.28 -38.00 -7.03
CA SER A 33 -2.62 -39.17 -7.60
C SER A 33 -2.71 -40.42 -6.72
N SER A 34 -2.80 -40.25 -5.40
CA SER A 34 -2.87 -41.33 -4.41
C SER A 34 -4.31 -41.78 -4.12
N THR A 35 -5.29 -40.89 -4.30
CA THR A 35 -6.71 -41.14 -3.95
C THR A 35 -7.33 -42.23 -4.84
N ARG A 36 -6.76 -42.47 -6.04
CA ARG A 36 -7.17 -43.56 -6.94
C ARG A 36 -7.03 -44.97 -6.33
N ARG A 37 -6.44 -45.12 -5.14
CA ARG A 37 -6.14 -46.42 -4.50
C ARG A 37 -6.60 -46.55 -3.03
N SER A 38 -7.36 -45.59 -2.46
CA SER A 38 -7.49 -45.51 -0.99
C SER A 38 -8.75 -44.79 -0.47
N GLY A 39 -9.33 -45.29 0.62
CA GLY A 39 -10.59 -44.81 1.23
C GLY A 39 -10.58 -43.45 1.94
N GLY A 40 -11.67 -43.16 2.65
CA GLY A 40 -12.13 -41.81 3.04
C GLY A 40 -11.16 -40.87 3.78
N ARG A 41 -10.12 -41.38 4.46
CA ARG A 41 -9.12 -40.53 5.14
C ARG A 41 -8.31 -39.66 4.16
N LEU A 42 -8.04 -40.17 2.96
CA LEU A 42 -7.29 -39.41 1.93
C LEU A 42 -8.17 -38.37 1.25
N GLU A 43 -9.45 -38.67 1.04
CA GLU A 43 -10.45 -37.70 0.57
C GLU A 43 -10.61 -36.53 1.54
N THR A 44 -10.67 -36.79 2.85
CA THR A 44 -10.74 -35.72 3.86
C THR A 44 -9.52 -34.80 3.79
N ARG A 45 -8.31 -35.35 3.64
CA ARG A 45 -7.07 -34.57 3.52
C ARG A 45 -7.03 -33.74 2.23
N LEU A 46 -7.52 -34.30 1.12
CA LEU A 46 -7.62 -33.60 -0.16
C LEU A 46 -8.61 -32.44 -0.06
N SER A 47 -9.79 -32.68 0.52
CA SER A 47 -10.80 -31.64 0.76
C SER A 47 -10.26 -30.50 1.62
N LEU A 48 -9.52 -30.82 2.68
CA LEU A 48 -8.89 -29.80 3.53
C LEU A 48 -7.82 -28.99 2.77
N ALA A 49 -6.99 -29.63 1.95
CA ALA A 49 -5.96 -28.95 1.17
C ALA A 49 -6.59 -28.00 0.12
N ARG A 50 -7.65 -28.43 -0.58
CA ARG A 50 -8.43 -27.57 -1.49
C ARG A 50 -9.07 -26.40 -0.75
N HIS A 51 -9.72 -26.66 0.38
CA HIS A 51 -10.31 -25.60 1.19
C HIS A 51 -9.27 -24.56 1.65
N ARG A 52 -8.06 -24.98 2.04
CA ARG A 52 -6.97 -24.04 2.36
C ARG A 52 -6.52 -23.25 1.14
N ARG A 53 -6.46 -23.89 -0.03
CA ARG A 53 -6.10 -23.23 -1.29
C ARG A 53 -7.11 -22.14 -1.66
N ASP A 54 -8.39 -22.41 -1.47
CA ASP A 54 -9.49 -21.45 -1.73
C ASP A 54 -9.49 -20.29 -0.74
N ASN A 55 -9.00 -20.52 0.49
CA ASN A 55 -8.90 -19.49 1.53
C ASN A 55 -7.56 -18.75 1.58
N LEU A 56 -6.66 -19.01 0.63
CA LEU A 56 -5.29 -18.49 0.68
C LEU A 56 -5.23 -16.95 0.76
N ASP A 57 -6.16 -16.27 0.10
CA ASP A 57 -6.24 -14.80 0.10
C ASP A 57 -6.67 -14.24 1.46
N ARG A 58 -7.47 -15.01 2.21
CA ARG A 58 -7.84 -14.66 3.59
C ARG A 58 -6.69 -14.86 4.57
N GLU A 59 -5.82 -15.82 4.32
CA GLU A 59 -4.62 -16.07 5.12
C GLU A 59 -3.52 -15.03 4.84
N HIS A 60 -3.39 -14.60 3.59
CA HIS A 60 -2.39 -13.63 3.13
C HIS A 60 -3.00 -12.29 2.74
N ARG A 61 -3.85 -11.71 3.60
CA ARG A 61 -4.57 -10.44 3.29
C ARG A 61 -3.64 -9.29 2.88
N ALA A 62 -2.47 -9.21 3.51
CA ALA A 62 -1.46 -8.19 3.20
C ALA A 62 -0.90 -8.31 1.77
N ALA A 63 -0.98 -9.49 1.16
CA ALA A 63 -0.58 -9.75 -0.23
C ALA A 63 -1.74 -9.64 -1.23
N ALA A 64 -2.95 -9.38 -0.76
CA ALA A 64 -4.13 -9.29 -1.61
C ALA A 64 -4.24 -7.90 -2.27
N ASP A 65 -3.88 -6.86 -1.53
CA ASP A 65 -4.04 -5.48 -1.99
C ASP A 65 -2.95 -4.55 -1.43
N TRP A 66 -2.22 -3.90 -2.33
CA TRP A 66 -1.18 -2.94 -1.98
C TRP A 66 -1.77 -1.63 -1.48
N LYS A 67 -3.00 -1.27 -1.87
CA LYS A 67 -3.65 -0.02 -1.44
C LYS A 67 -3.85 -0.04 0.08
N THR A 68 -4.41 -1.13 0.60
CA THR A 68 -4.56 -1.34 2.06
C THR A 68 -3.24 -1.55 2.80
N THR A 69 -2.23 -2.16 2.17
CA THR A 69 -0.99 -2.56 2.85
C THR A 69 0.13 -1.51 2.78
N VAL A 70 0.11 -0.63 1.78
CA VAL A 70 1.13 0.41 1.56
C VAL A 70 0.51 1.81 1.65
N ALA A 71 -0.50 2.10 0.82
CA ALA A 71 -1.03 3.46 0.71
C ALA A 71 -1.75 3.93 1.99
N VAL A 72 -2.56 3.07 2.62
CA VAL A 72 -3.26 3.40 3.87
C VAL A 72 -2.28 3.65 5.04
N PRO A 73 -1.27 2.79 5.30
CA PRO A 73 -0.25 3.09 6.30
C PRO A 73 0.52 4.39 6.02
N LEU A 74 0.88 4.64 4.77
CA LEU A 74 1.54 5.88 4.38
C LEU A 74 0.65 7.10 4.67
N PHE A 75 -0.61 7.06 4.28
CA PHE A 75 -1.61 8.08 4.58
C PHE A 75 -1.75 8.33 6.09
N ASN A 76 -1.86 7.27 6.89
CA ASN A 76 -2.04 7.37 8.33
C ASN A 76 -0.84 8.02 9.02
N ILE A 77 0.38 7.76 8.54
CA ILE A 77 1.59 8.37 9.08
C ILE A 77 1.65 9.86 8.72
N LEU A 78 1.39 10.19 7.45
CA LEU A 78 1.36 11.58 7.00
C LEU A 78 0.27 12.39 7.71
N SER A 79 -0.92 11.81 7.87
CA SER A 79 -2.03 12.45 8.59
C SER A 79 -1.66 12.76 10.04
N LYS A 80 -0.96 11.83 10.71
CA LYS A 80 -0.46 12.06 12.07
C LYS A 80 0.60 13.15 12.14
N GLN A 81 1.47 13.25 11.12
CA GLN A 81 2.54 14.25 11.06
C GLN A 81 2.02 15.66 10.77
N LEU A 82 1.11 15.78 9.81
CA LEU A 82 0.48 17.05 9.44
C LEU A 82 -0.53 17.54 10.51
N GLY A 83 -1.03 16.61 11.33
CA GLY A 83 -1.87 16.93 12.47
C GLY A 83 -3.20 17.57 12.05
N ARG A 84 -3.74 18.43 12.92
CA ARG A 84 -5.06 19.07 12.73
C ARG A 84 -5.10 20.16 11.65
N TYR A 85 -3.93 20.63 11.20
CA TYR A 85 -3.83 21.76 10.28
C TYR A 85 -4.20 21.38 8.84
N TYR A 86 -4.07 20.10 8.50
CA TYR A 86 -4.38 19.61 7.17
C TYR A 86 -5.39 18.47 7.22
N ARG A 87 -6.39 18.53 6.34
CA ARG A 87 -7.34 17.43 6.14
C ARG A 87 -6.85 16.56 5.00
N GLY A 88 -6.64 15.28 5.31
CA GLY A 88 -6.19 14.27 4.37
C GLY A 88 -7.34 13.47 3.77
N THR A 89 -7.21 13.08 2.50
CA THR A 89 -8.09 12.10 1.85
C THR A 89 -7.28 11.21 0.89
N ILE A 90 -7.78 10.00 0.67
CA ILE A 90 -7.27 9.09 -0.37
C ILE A 90 -8.29 9.09 -1.51
N LEU A 91 -7.81 9.37 -2.72
CA LEU A 91 -8.59 9.44 -3.94
C LEU A 91 -8.05 8.42 -4.94
N ALA A 92 -8.90 8.01 -5.88
CA ALA A 92 -8.43 7.34 -7.09
C ALA A 92 -7.50 8.28 -7.86
N GLY A 93 -6.40 7.74 -8.41
CA GLY A 93 -5.55 8.48 -9.32
C GLY A 93 -6.09 8.45 -10.75
N ASP A 94 -5.31 8.99 -11.69
CA ASP A 94 -5.75 9.18 -13.08
C ASP A 94 -5.80 7.86 -13.87
N THR A 95 -5.09 6.83 -13.42
CA THR A 95 -5.17 5.46 -13.95
C THR A 95 -5.83 4.51 -12.95
N ALA A 96 -6.44 3.42 -13.44
CA ALA A 96 -7.22 2.47 -12.63
C ALA A 96 -6.48 1.93 -11.39
N ASP A 97 -5.17 1.74 -11.51
CA ASP A 97 -4.32 1.22 -10.44
C ASP A 97 -3.51 2.28 -9.71
N SER A 98 -3.69 3.56 -10.03
CA SER A 98 -3.04 4.66 -9.31
C SER A 98 -3.88 5.15 -8.14
N LEU A 99 -3.21 5.69 -7.13
CA LEU A 99 -3.83 6.35 -5.99
C LEU A 99 -3.24 7.73 -5.78
N ARG A 100 -4.08 8.64 -5.29
CA ARG A 100 -3.70 9.99 -4.92
C ARG A 100 -4.03 10.25 -3.46
N ILE A 101 -3.01 10.56 -2.66
CA ILE A 101 -3.19 11.04 -1.30
C ILE A 101 -3.15 12.57 -1.35
N SER A 102 -4.22 13.23 -0.90
CA SER A 102 -4.31 14.69 -0.91
C SER A 102 -4.50 15.23 0.50
N PHE A 103 -3.70 16.22 0.86
CA PHE A 103 -3.83 17.01 2.08
C PHE A 103 -4.10 18.46 1.70
N ARG A 104 -5.09 19.08 2.33
CA ARG A 104 -5.41 20.51 2.14
C ARG A 104 -5.48 21.20 3.49
N LEU A 105 -5.06 22.47 3.54
CA LEU A 105 -5.16 23.27 4.75
C LEU A 105 -6.62 23.28 5.23
N ALA A 106 -6.84 23.07 6.52
CA ALA A 106 -8.18 23.09 7.08
C ALA A 106 -8.73 24.53 7.04
N PRO A 107 -10.03 24.72 6.73
CA PRO A 107 -10.63 26.05 6.56
C PRO A 107 -10.55 26.92 7.83
N ASP A 108 -10.46 26.29 9.01
CA ASP A 108 -10.40 27.00 10.29
C ASP A 108 -8.98 27.47 10.65
N THR A 109 -8.03 27.41 9.70
CA THR A 109 -6.60 27.66 9.91
C THR A 109 -6.11 28.93 9.19
N ASP A 110 -6.98 29.94 9.05
CA ASP A 110 -6.76 31.17 8.28
C ASP A 110 -5.51 31.98 8.66
N GLN A 111 -4.85 31.67 9.78
CA GLN A 111 -3.62 32.34 10.23
C GLN A 111 -2.34 31.57 9.87
N MET A 112 -2.42 30.38 9.27
CA MET A 112 -1.23 29.59 8.97
C MET A 112 -0.56 30.06 7.66
N VAL A 113 0.68 30.54 7.77
CA VAL A 113 1.57 30.76 6.64
C VAL A 113 2.20 29.43 6.25
N GLY A 114 1.92 28.93 5.05
CA GLY A 114 2.47 27.66 4.58
C GLY A 114 1.79 27.13 3.32
N PRO A 115 2.29 26.02 2.75
CA PRO A 115 1.72 25.48 1.53
C PRO A 115 0.24 25.10 1.74
N ARG A 116 -0.61 25.44 0.76
CA ARG A 116 -2.06 25.26 0.87
C ARG A 116 -2.50 23.81 0.70
N ALA A 117 -1.74 23.03 -0.05
CA ALA A 117 -2.04 21.64 -0.33
C ALA A 117 -0.80 20.81 -0.67
N LEU A 118 -0.89 19.51 -0.40
CA LEU A 118 0.07 18.49 -0.78
C LEU A 118 -0.68 17.35 -1.46
N THR A 119 -0.18 16.88 -2.58
CA THR A 119 -0.69 15.71 -3.29
C THR A 119 0.46 14.72 -3.50
N ILE A 120 0.22 13.45 -3.19
CA ILE A 120 1.16 12.36 -3.43
C ILE A 120 0.45 11.36 -4.33
N THR A 121 0.88 11.29 -5.58
CA THR A 121 0.39 10.31 -6.55
C THR A 121 1.31 9.10 -6.53
N MET A 122 0.74 7.91 -6.41
CA MET A 122 1.45 6.64 -6.41
C MET A 122 0.91 5.78 -7.54
N GLN A 123 1.81 5.31 -8.40
CA GLN A 123 1.48 4.39 -9.48
C GLN A 123 2.34 3.12 -9.37
N PRO A 124 1.71 1.93 -9.40
CA PRO A 124 2.44 0.67 -9.34
C PRO A 124 3.23 0.42 -10.62
N GLU A 125 4.44 -0.11 -10.47
CA GLU A 125 5.35 -0.46 -11.55
C GLU A 125 5.82 -1.92 -11.42
N GLY A 126 5.10 -2.82 -12.09
CA GLY A 126 5.51 -4.22 -12.26
C GLY A 126 5.43 -5.10 -11.00
N ALA A 127 6.09 -6.27 -11.11
CA ALA A 127 6.23 -7.28 -10.06
C ALA A 127 7.72 -7.68 -9.94
N PRO A 128 8.37 -7.59 -8.75
CA PRO A 128 7.83 -7.14 -7.46
C PRO A 128 7.34 -5.69 -7.50
N LEU A 129 6.39 -5.34 -6.64
CA LEU A 129 5.76 -4.02 -6.62
C LEU A 129 6.82 -2.94 -6.39
N ARG A 130 6.92 -2.02 -7.34
CA ARG A 130 7.57 -0.72 -7.20
C ARG A 130 6.52 0.38 -7.33
N LEU A 131 6.86 1.59 -6.90
CA LEU A 131 5.96 2.74 -7.02
C LEU A 131 6.71 3.91 -7.67
N SER A 132 6.13 4.46 -8.73
CA SER A 132 6.39 5.85 -9.10
C SER A 132 5.67 6.75 -8.11
N ILE A 133 6.42 7.63 -7.45
CA ILE A 133 5.89 8.55 -6.45
C ILE A 133 6.10 9.97 -6.97
N ILE A 134 5.01 10.68 -7.19
CA ILE A 134 5.03 12.09 -7.58
C ILE A 134 4.46 12.90 -6.42
N ARG A 135 5.24 13.84 -5.91
CA ARG A 135 4.80 14.83 -4.93
C ARG A 135 4.49 16.13 -5.65
N ALA A 136 3.31 16.67 -5.44
CA ALA A 136 2.91 17.99 -5.88
C ALA A 136 2.54 18.86 -4.68
N VAL A 137 3.15 20.03 -4.55
CA VAL A 137 2.92 20.98 -3.45
C VAL A 137 2.36 22.28 -4.01
N CYS A 138 1.26 22.74 -3.43
CA CYS A 138 0.66 24.03 -3.73
C CYS A 138 1.18 25.08 -2.75
N ASP A 139 1.93 26.05 -3.23
CA ASP A 139 2.48 27.13 -2.41
C ASP A 139 1.38 28.09 -1.91
N GLU A 140 1.78 29.07 -1.09
CA GLU A 140 0.89 30.09 -0.52
C GLU A 140 0.21 30.97 -1.59
N HIS A 141 0.80 31.05 -2.79
CA HIS A 141 0.33 31.82 -3.93
C HIS A 141 -0.54 30.99 -4.89
N GLY A 142 -0.78 29.71 -4.58
CA GLY A 142 -1.58 28.81 -5.41
C GLY A 142 -0.80 28.17 -6.57
N ARG A 143 0.54 28.29 -6.60
CA ARG A 143 1.39 27.67 -7.62
C ARG A 143 1.75 26.25 -7.21
N TRP A 144 1.65 25.34 -8.17
CA TRP A 144 1.97 23.93 -7.99
C TRP A 144 3.42 23.64 -8.40
N HIS A 145 4.12 22.91 -7.55
CA HIS A 145 5.47 22.42 -7.79
C HIS A 145 5.50 20.90 -7.65
N GLU A 146 5.92 20.23 -8.71
CA GLU A 146 5.96 18.77 -8.79
C GLU A 146 7.39 18.23 -8.72
N GLU A 147 7.54 17.09 -8.08
CA GLU A 147 8.81 16.39 -7.94
C GLU A 147 8.60 14.87 -7.92
N HIS A 148 9.44 14.15 -8.66
CA HIS A 148 9.52 12.70 -8.57
C HIS A 148 10.37 12.29 -7.38
N LEU A 149 9.83 11.40 -6.55
CA LEU A 149 10.49 10.94 -5.34
C LEU A 149 10.85 9.46 -5.44
N SER A 150 12.04 9.14 -4.94
CA SER A 150 12.44 7.74 -4.76
C SER A 150 11.61 7.06 -3.65
N SER A 151 11.38 5.77 -3.78
CA SER A 151 10.80 4.94 -2.70
C SER A 151 11.67 4.92 -1.43
N ASP A 152 12.95 5.29 -1.51
CA ASP A 152 13.82 5.41 -0.33
C ASP A 152 13.63 6.70 0.47
N THR A 153 12.77 7.60 -0.01
CA THR A 153 12.35 8.80 0.73
C THR A 153 11.72 8.40 2.07
N ARG A 154 12.08 9.09 3.15
CA ARG A 154 11.41 8.87 4.44
C ARG A 154 9.99 9.40 4.31
N ILE A 155 9.02 8.71 4.90
CA ILE A 155 7.62 9.15 4.82
C ILE A 155 7.45 10.56 5.38
N ALA A 156 8.20 10.92 6.43
CA ALA A 156 8.23 12.27 6.99
C ALA A 156 8.62 13.36 5.97
N ASP A 157 9.55 13.04 5.07
CA ASP A 157 10.12 13.98 4.12
C ASP A 157 9.14 14.24 2.94
N LEU A 158 8.15 13.37 2.75
CA LEU A 158 7.07 13.60 1.78
C LEU A 158 6.25 14.85 2.14
N ALA A 159 6.18 15.19 3.43
CA ALA A 159 5.43 16.31 3.97
C ALA A 159 6.31 17.37 4.66
N SER A 160 7.64 17.30 4.56
CA SER A 160 8.55 18.22 5.27
C SER A 160 8.28 19.69 4.95
N CYS A 161 8.06 20.01 3.66
CA CYS A 161 7.72 21.35 3.18
C CYS A 161 6.46 21.95 3.84
N MET A 162 5.52 21.10 4.27
CA MET A 162 4.30 21.52 4.96
C MET A 162 4.56 21.85 6.44
N MET A 163 5.56 21.21 7.05
CA MET A 163 5.88 21.28 8.47
C MET A 163 6.86 22.40 8.82
N GLU A 164 7.78 22.75 7.92
CA GLU A 164 8.81 23.78 8.16
C GLU A 164 8.22 25.19 8.27
N LYS A 165 7.15 25.49 7.51
CA LYS A 165 6.49 26.80 7.53
C LYS A 165 5.42 26.96 8.61
N ALA A 166 4.84 25.86 9.09
CA ALA A 166 3.84 25.87 10.16
C ALA A 166 4.42 26.19 11.56
N ARG A 167 5.75 26.32 11.68
CA ARG A 167 6.48 26.57 12.94
C ARG A 167 7.16 27.95 13.00
N GLN A 168 7.11 28.74 11.93
CA GLN A 168 7.54 30.13 11.91
C GLN A 168 6.33 31.04 12.14
#